data_AF-A0A968NSC2-F1
#
_entry.id   AF-A0A968NSC2-F1
#
_cell.length_a   1.000
_cell.length_b   1.000
_cell.length_c   1.000
_cell.angle_alpha   90.00
_cell.angle_beta   90.00
_cell.angle_gamma   90.00
#
_symmetry.space_group_name_H-M   'P 1'
#
loop_
_entity.id
_entity.type
_entity.pdbx_description
1 polymer ?
#
loop_
_entity_poly.entity_id
_entity_poly.type
_entity_poly.pdbx_seq_one_letter_code
_entity_poly.pdbx_strand_id
1 'polypeptide(L)'
;MSKPDFSVCDRVRILQIPPQVLEKMPQESIEIFKRCAGQILRIDDLNDIGWLELNVMDDGSQAPNYCYHTIWIEPEYVERVEAWF
;
A
#
# COMPACT_ATOMS: atom_id res chain seq x y z
N MET A 1 16.50 -14.12 -3.02
CA MET A 1 15.91 -13.38 -1.88
C MET A 1 14.58 -14.04 -1.58
N SER A 2 14.38 -14.51 -0.34
CA SER A 2 13.08 -15.04 0.12
C SER A 2 12.05 -13.91 0.02
N LYS A 3 10.88 -14.20 -0.58
CA LYS A 3 9.78 -13.24 -0.69
C LYS A 3 9.43 -12.77 0.74
N PRO A 4 9.28 -11.45 1.02
CA PRO A 4 8.89 -11.01 2.34
C PRO A 4 7.52 -11.61 2.69
N ASP A 5 7.44 -12.26 3.84
CA ASP A 5 6.25 -12.98 4.29
C ASP A 5 5.30 -12.02 5.02
N PHE A 6 4.54 -11.22 4.26
CA PHE A 6 3.57 -10.24 4.78
C PHE A 6 2.31 -10.89 5.35
N SER A 7 1.73 -10.29 6.38
CA SER A 7 0.46 -10.71 7.00
C SER A 7 -0.52 -9.55 7.14
N VAL A 8 -1.82 -9.86 7.16
CA VAL A 8 -2.86 -8.87 7.52
C VAL A 8 -2.51 -8.25 8.87
N CYS A 9 -2.80 -6.96 9.03
CA CYS A 9 -2.44 -6.12 10.16
C CYS A 9 -0.96 -5.72 10.29
N ASP A 10 -0.05 -6.24 9.48
CA ASP A 10 1.30 -5.69 9.40
C ASP A 10 1.26 -4.23 8.97
N ARG A 11 2.27 -3.45 9.39
CA ARG A 11 2.48 -2.09 8.90
C ARG A 11 3.59 -2.07 7.87
N VAL A 12 3.34 -1.36 6.78
CA VAL A 12 4.28 -1.20 5.68
C VAL A 12 4.45 0.25 5.31
N ARG A 13 5.66 0.68 4.98
CA ARG A 13 5.92 1.97 4.35
C ARG A 13 5.94 1.78 2.84
N ILE A 14 5.20 2.62 2.11
CA ILE A 14 5.29 2.64 0.64
C ILE A 14 6.57 3.36 0.25
N LEU A 15 7.47 2.65 -0.44
CA LEU A 15 8.77 3.17 -0.85
C LEU A 15 8.66 4.04 -2.10
N GLN A 16 7.87 3.59 -3.08
CA GLN A 16 7.70 4.26 -4.36
C GLN A 16 6.42 3.81 -5.06
N ILE A 17 6.03 4.53 -6.10
CA ILE A 17 4.88 4.18 -6.95
C ILE A 17 5.32 3.10 -7.94
N PRO A 18 4.59 1.98 -8.07
CA PRO A 18 4.92 0.97 -9.06
C PRO A 18 4.87 1.55 -10.50
N PRO A 19 5.87 1.30 -11.37
CA PRO A 19 5.93 1.88 -12.72
C PRO A 19 4.66 1.64 -13.56
N GLN A 20 4.06 0.46 -13.44
CA GLN A 20 2.82 0.09 -14.12
C GLN A 20 1.62 0.94 -13.71
N VAL A 21 1.61 1.51 -12.50
CA VAL A 21 0.58 2.48 -12.09
C VAL A 21 0.75 3.75 -12.90
N LEU A 22 1.99 4.26 -13.01
CA LEU A 22 2.29 5.49 -13.76
C LEU A 22 2.02 5.36 -15.25
N GLU A 23 2.25 4.17 -15.82
CA GLU A 23 2.14 3.92 -17.26
C GLU A 23 0.73 3.58 -17.72
N LYS A 24 -0.09 2.94 -16.87
CA LYS A 24 -1.32 2.26 -17.31
C LYS A 24 -2.59 2.71 -16.58
N MET A 25 -2.48 3.34 -15.41
CA MET A 25 -3.64 3.69 -14.61
C MET A 25 -4.16 5.10 -14.93
N PRO A 26 -5.46 5.37 -14.67
CA PRO A 26 -6.02 6.71 -14.77
C PRO A 26 -5.31 7.71 -13.85
N GLN A 27 -5.37 9.00 -14.20
CA GLN A 27 -4.75 10.07 -13.42
C GLN A 27 -5.19 10.06 -11.95
N GLU A 28 -6.45 9.78 -11.67
CA GLU A 28 -6.98 9.69 -10.30
C GLU A 28 -6.21 8.67 -9.46
N SER A 29 -6.05 7.44 -9.97
CA SER A 29 -5.30 6.39 -9.28
C SER A 29 -3.83 6.77 -9.09
N ILE A 30 -3.22 7.41 -10.09
CA ILE A 30 -1.84 7.92 -9.99
C ILE A 30 -1.72 8.93 -8.84
N GLU A 31 -2.68 9.86 -8.71
CA GLU A 31 -2.66 10.86 -7.63
C GLU A 31 -2.86 10.22 -6.26
N ILE A 32 -3.70 9.20 -6.12
CA ILE A 32 -3.83 8.45 -4.85
C ILE A 32 -2.50 7.77 -4.48
N PHE A 33 -1.86 7.07 -5.42
CA PHE A 33 -0.55 6.46 -5.17
C PHE A 33 0.52 7.48 -4.79
N LYS A 34 0.52 8.67 -5.40
CA LYS A 34 1.42 9.77 -5.02
C LYS A 34 1.23 10.22 -3.59
N ARG A 35 -0.02 10.32 -3.12
CA ARG A 35 -0.33 10.70 -1.73
C ARG A 35 0.08 9.61 -0.74
N CYS A 36 0.04 8.35 -1.15
CA CYS A 36 0.43 7.21 -0.33
C CYS A 36 1.95 7.01 -0.23
N ALA A 37 2.74 7.51 -1.19
CA ALA A 37 4.19 7.35 -1.17
C ALA A 37 4.82 7.94 0.11
N GLY A 38 5.61 7.14 0.82
CA GLY A 38 6.22 7.48 2.10
C GLY A 38 5.32 7.27 3.33
N GLN A 39 4.01 7.04 3.15
CA GLN A 39 3.09 6.75 4.26
C GLN A 39 3.35 5.35 4.83
N ILE A 40 3.04 5.21 6.12
CA ILE A 40 3.02 3.91 6.81
C ILE A 40 1.55 3.49 6.94
N LEU A 41 1.19 2.40 6.27
CA LEU A 41 -0.17 1.90 6.17
C LEU A 41 -0.23 0.46 6.68
N ARG A 42 -1.37 0.08 7.23
CA ARG A 42 -1.70 -1.29 7.63
C ARG A 42 -2.15 -2.08 6.40
N ILE A 43 -1.69 -3.32 6.29
CA ILE A 43 -2.23 -4.29 5.35
C ILE A 43 -3.62 -4.74 5.81
N ASP A 44 -4.62 -4.50 4.98
CA ASP A 44 -6.01 -4.88 5.25
C ASP A 44 -6.34 -6.28 4.71
N ASP A 45 -5.77 -6.66 3.57
CA ASP A 45 -5.92 -7.99 2.99
C ASP A 45 -4.72 -8.34 2.07
N LEU A 46 -4.65 -9.61 1.63
CA LEU A 46 -3.73 -10.10 0.62
C LEU A 46 -4.48 -10.95 -0.41
N ASN A 47 -4.17 -10.77 -1.71
CA ASN A 47 -4.78 -11.60 -2.75
C ASN A 47 -3.94 -12.84 -3.08
N ASP A 48 -4.46 -13.71 -3.95
CA ASP A 48 -3.85 -14.99 -4.33
C ASP A 48 -2.47 -14.87 -4.99
N ILE A 49 -2.13 -13.69 -5.56
CA ILE A 49 -0.81 -13.42 -6.17
C ILE A 49 0.17 -12.76 -5.19
N GLY A 50 -0.29 -12.46 -3.97
CA GLY A 50 0.49 -11.87 -2.89
C GLY A 50 0.67 -10.36 -3.00
N TRP A 51 -0.27 -9.65 -3.65
CA TRP A 51 -0.34 -8.19 -3.55
C TRP A 51 -1.04 -7.80 -2.26
N LEU A 52 -0.69 -6.64 -1.75
CA LEU A 52 -1.15 -6.13 -0.47
C LEU A 52 -2.31 -5.15 -0.72
N GLU A 53 -3.44 -5.39 -0.08
CA GLU A 53 -4.56 -4.45 -0.06
C GLU A 53 -4.33 -3.42 1.04
N LEU A 54 -4.40 -2.14 0.65
CA LEU A 54 -4.30 -1.00 1.57
C LEU A 54 -5.53 -0.11 1.37
N ASN A 55 -6.36 -0.01 2.40
CA ASN A 55 -7.47 0.94 2.42
C ASN A 55 -6.97 2.32 2.84
N VAL A 56 -7.22 3.34 2.04
CA VAL A 56 -6.66 4.69 2.23
C VAL A 56 -7.74 5.77 2.15
N MET A 57 -7.45 6.87 2.83
CA MET A 57 -8.20 8.10 2.78
C MET A 57 -7.85 8.88 1.52
N ASP A 58 -8.61 9.94 1.19
CA ASP A 58 -8.33 10.74 0.00
C ASP A 58 -6.96 11.44 0.07
N ASP A 59 -6.44 11.70 1.26
CA ASP A 59 -5.11 12.28 1.48
C ASP A 59 -3.97 11.24 1.52
N GLY A 60 -4.26 9.96 1.27
CA GLY A 60 -3.29 8.86 1.31
C GLY A 60 -2.98 8.32 2.71
N SER A 61 -3.56 8.90 3.77
CA SER A 61 -3.50 8.33 5.12
C SER A 61 -4.46 7.15 5.27
N GLN A 62 -4.55 6.55 6.46
CA GLN A 62 -5.46 5.44 6.74
C GLN A 62 -6.26 5.68 8.03
N ALA A 63 -7.55 5.34 7.98
CA ALA A 63 -8.43 5.31 9.13
C ALA A 63 -8.73 3.86 9.54
N PRO A 64 -9.08 3.59 10.81
CA PRO A 64 -9.20 2.22 11.29
C PRO A 64 -10.35 1.43 10.65
N ASN A 65 -11.50 2.08 10.42
CA ASN A 65 -12.77 1.43 10.05
C ASN A 65 -13.45 2.10 8.83
N TYR A 66 -12.72 2.89 8.04
CA TYR A 66 -13.27 3.64 6.91
C TYR A 66 -12.17 3.95 5.89
N CYS A 67 -12.53 4.01 4.61
CA CYS A 67 -11.65 4.46 3.54
C CYS A 67 -12.43 5.14 2.42
N TYR A 68 -11.72 5.94 1.64
CA TYR A 68 -12.22 6.49 0.38
C TYR A 68 -11.80 5.63 -0.81
N HIS A 69 -10.61 5.05 -0.74
CA HIS A 69 -10.00 4.29 -1.82
C HIS A 69 -9.38 3.01 -1.29
N THR A 70 -9.19 2.05 -2.20
CA THR A 70 -8.45 0.82 -1.94
C THR A 70 -7.39 0.70 -3.01
N ILE A 71 -6.13 0.50 -2.61
CA ILE A 71 -5.02 0.25 -3.52
C ILE A 71 -4.46 -1.14 -3.31
N TRP A 72 -4.00 -1.74 -4.40
CA TRP A 72 -3.26 -2.99 -4.39
C TRP A 72 -1.82 -2.73 -4.83
N ILE A 73 -0.84 -3.20 -4.05
CA ILE A 73 0.57 -2.93 -4.30
C ILE A 73 1.42 -4.18 -4.16
N GLU A 74 2.44 -4.32 -5.01
CA GLU A 74 3.39 -5.42 -4.88
C GLU A 74 4.30 -5.28 -3.66
N PRO A 75 4.65 -6.41 -3.01
CA PRO A 75 5.60 -6.47 -1.89
C PRO A 75 6.94 -5.76 -2.11
N GLU A 76 7.43 -5.66 -3.35
CA GLU A 76 8.72 -5.05 -3.68
C GLU A 76 8.74 -3.52 -3.60
N TYR A 77 7.57 -2.88 -3.58
CA TYR A 77 7.43 -1.42 -3.48
C TYR A 77 7.12 -0.94 -2.06
N VAL A 78 7.21 -1.85 -1.07
CA VAL A 78 6.99 -1.53 0.33
C VAL A 78 8.08 -2.11 1.21
N GLU A 79 8.25 -1.56 2.41
CA GLU A 79 9.05 -2.17 3.47
C GLU A 79 8.18 -2.41 4.70
N ARG A 80 8.35 -3.56 5.38
CA ARG A 80 7.71 -3.78 6.68
C ARG A 80 8.29 -2.80 7.71
N VAL A 81 7.42 -2.20 8.51
CA VAL A 81 7.80 -1.36 9.65
C VAL A 81 7.52 -2.14 10.92
N GLU A 82 8.58 -2.54 11.62
CA GLU A 82 8.47 -3.05 12.99
C GLU A 82 8.17 -1.86 13.91
N ALA A 83 7.03 -1.90 14.60
CA ALA A 83 6.71 -0.89 15.59
C ALA A 83 7.69 -1.02 16.77
N TRP A 84 8.51 0.01 16.97
CA TRP A 84 9.16 0.25 18.26
C TRP A 84 8.09 0.91 19.14
N PHE A 85 7.57 0.16 20.11
CA PHE A 85 6.66 0.66 21.14
C PHE A 85 7.36 1.66 22.07
#